data_AF-A0A0C4EJI4-F1
#
_entry.id   AF-A0A0C4EJI4-F1
#
_cell.length_a   1.000
_cell.length_b   1.000
_cell.length_c   1.000
_cell.angle_alpha   90.00
_cell.angle_beta   90.00
_cell.angle_gamma   90.00
#
_symmetry.space_group_name_H-M   'P 1'
#
loop_
_entity.id
_entity.type
_entity.pdbx_description
1 polymer ?
#
loop_
_entity_poly.entity_id
_entity_poly.type
_entity_poly.pdbx_seq_one_letter_code
_entity_poly.pdbx_strand_id
1 'polypeptide(L)'
;LTFLLFCCLLTLINLPTASGSNVAHHHARTSGSNSRLKKRTCKPRESSGVPALSETYSGEGTYHPTGGGGGNCAFTKWPVPKDYGPVAIAANRWNSAQACGACLEIKGPGGTFKGIVNDQCASGSCKPNGLDLDVDIWNKVSRNQQPGIIQIQWKFIPCGFSKPILFMNKTGVSKYWNSIQVQGANTPLKALEVSTGGGSFTPLELQSNSNYYQPKDGKGLGTTADIRVTCLSGKQFVTKNVDLATPESPKPASGNC
;
A
#
# COMPACT_ATOMS: atom_id res chain seq x y z
N LEU A 1 -17.94 44.91 30.35
CA LEU A 1 -17.18 46.03 29.74
C LEU A 1 -15.99 45.41 29.01
N THR A 2 -15.81 45.46 27.70
CA THR A 2 -16.40 46.30 26.65
C THR A 2 -16.15 45.59 25.31
N PHE A 3 -17.20 45.50 24.48
CA PHE A 3 -17.16 45.13 23.06
C PHE A 3 -16.32 46.15 22.28
N LEU A 4 -15.56 45.74 21.26
CA LEU A 4 -15.26 46.64 20.13
C LEU A 4 -15.10 45.85 18.82
N LEU A 5 -16.22 45.89 18.09
CA LEU A 5 -16.37 45.72 16.65
C LEU A 5 -15.50 46.75 15.92
N PHE A 6 -14.74 46.35 14.90
CA PHE A 6 -14.29 47.30 13.88
C PHE A 6 -14.65 46.79 12.48
N CYS A 7 -15.66 47.46 11.94
CA CYS A 7 -16.13 47.39 10.56
C CYS A 7 -15.21 48.29 9.71
N CYS A 8 -14.75 47.82 8.55
CA CYS A 8 -14.07 48.70 7.60
C CYS A 8 -14.49 48.37 6.15
N LEU A 9 -15.45 49.18 5.70
CA LEU A 9 -15.67 49.77 4.37
C LEU A 9 -15.14 49.05 3.12
N LEU A 10 -16.10 48.62 2.29
CA LEU A 10 -15.93 48.47 0.84
C LEU A 10 -15.75 49.84 0.18
N THR A 11 -14.80 49.94 -0.75
CA THR A 11 -14.82 50.95 -1.82
C THR A 11 -14.84 50.28 -3.19
N LEU A 12 -15.91 50.59 -3.92
CA LEU A 12 -16.17 50.26 -5.32
C LEU A 12 -15.26 51.10 -6.22
N ILE A 13 -14.66 50.47 -7.24
CA ILE A 13 -14.10 51.18 -8.39
C ILE A 13 -14.84 50.71 -9.63
N ASN A 14 -15.62 51.63 -10.21
CA ASN A 14 -16.30 51.51 -11.51
C ASN A 14 -15.31 51.75 -12.65
N LEU A 15 -15.37 50.93 -13.70
CA LEU A 15 -14.93 51.31 -15.06
C LEU A 15 -15.91 50.76 -16.10
N PRO A 16 -16.01 51.43 -17.27
CA PRO A 16 -17.29 51.62 -17.96
C PRO A 16 -17.63 50.52 -18.97
N THR A 17 -18.94 50.38 -19.17
CA THR A 17 -19.63 49.63 -20.21
C THR A 17 -19.43 50.24 -21.60
N ALA A 18 -19.08 49.42 -22.59
CA ALA A 18 -19.36 49.68 -24.00
C ALA A 18 -20.35 48.63 -24.50
N SER A 19 -21.49 49.13 -24.96
CA SER A 19 -22.64 48.41 -25.50
C SER A 19 -22.46 48.14 -27.00
N GLY A 20 -23.03 47.04 -27.50
CA GLY A 20 -23.01 46.73 -28.93
C GLY A 20 -23.75 45.43 -29.26
N SER A 21 -25.07 45.50 -29.34
CA SER A 21 -25.99 44.46 -29.81
C SER A 21 -25.76 44.10 -31.29
N ASN A 22 -25.90 42.82 -31.67
CA ASN A 22 -27.06 42.33 -32.43
C ASN A 22 -26.85 40.96 -33.13
N VAL A 23 -27.88 40.14 -32.97
CA VAL A 23 -28.53 39.25 -33.96
C VAL A 23 -27.80 38.00 -34.44
N ALA A 24 -28.43 36.87 -34.09
CA ALA A 24 -28.23 35.56 -34.70
C ALA A 24 -28.89 35.48 -36.08
N HIS A 25 -28.16 34.98 -37.07
CA HIS A 25 -28.72 34.41 -38.29
C HIS A 25 -28.06 33.06 -38.58
N HIS A 26 -28.90 32.02 -38.69
CA HIS A 26 -28.55 30.74 -39.26
C HIS A 26 -28.14 30.90 -40.73
N HIS A 27 -27.03 30.27 -41.15
CA HIS A 27 -26.95 29.59 -42.44
C HIS A 27 -25.83 28.55 -42.43
N ALA A 28 -26.18 27.34 -42.85
CA ALA A 28 -25.30 26.21 -43.02
C ALA A 28 -24.30 26.44 -44.15
N ARG A 29 -23.04 26.02 -43.95
CA ARG A 29 -22.14 25.71 -45.06
C ARG A 29 -21.19 24.58 -44.67
N THR A 30 -21.45 23.42 -45.27
CA THR A 30 -20.55 22.28 -45.40
C THR A 30 -19.26 22.69 -46.12
N SER A 31 -18.11 22.33 -45.54
CA SER A 31 -16.87 22.15 -46.30
C SER A 31 -16.05 21.05 -45.65
N GLY A 32 -15.79 20.00 -46.42
CA GLY A 32 -15.03 18.84 -46.00
C GLY A 32 -13.53 19.14 -45.96
N SER A 33 -12.86 18.58 -44.95
CA SER A 33 -11.42 18.41 -44.97
C SER A 33 -11.09 17.00 -44.46
N ASN A 34 -10.60 16.18 -45.38
CA ASN A 34 -10.02 14.87 -45.12
C ASN A 34 -8.71 15.06 -44.34
N SER A 35 -8.70 14.77 -43.04
CA SER A 35 -7.45 14.57 -42.30
C SER A 35 -7.27 13.10 -41.95
N ARG A 36 -6.25 12.51 -42.56
CA ARG A 36 -5.82 11.12 -42.39
C ARG A 36 -5.10 11.00 -41.05
N LEU A 37 -5.55 10.04 -40.25
CA LEU A 37 -5.11 9.68 -38.90
C LEU A 37 -3.58 9.56 -38.73
N LYS A 38 -3.02 10.16 -37.67
CA LYS A 38 -1.91 9.55 -36.92
C LYS A 38 -2.45 9.01 -35.60
N LYS A 39 -2.75 7.71 -35.58
CA LYS A 39 -2.98 6.95 -34.34
C LYS A 39 -1.71 7.03 -33.50
N ARG A 40 -1.72 7.90 -32.49
CA ARG A 40 -0.77 7.82 -31.39
C ARG A 40 -1.07 6.52 -30.66
N THR A 41 -0.20 5.53 -30.84
CA THR A 41 -0.15 4.35 -29.98
C THR A 41 0.14 4.82 -28.55
N CYS A 42 -0.86 4.78 -27.69
CA CYS A 42 -0.63 4.81 -26.25
C CYS A 42 0.22 3.58 -25.91
N LYS A 43 1.49 3.81 -25.59
CA LYS A 43 2.30 2.82 -24.87
C LYS A 43 1.53 2.48 -23.59
N PRO A 44 1.26 1.20 -23.29
CA PRO A 44 0.74 0.84 -21.97
C PRO A 44 1.69 1.43 -20.93
N ARG A 45 1.15 2.23 -20.00
CA ARG A 45 1.86 2.58 -18.78
C ARG A 45 2.27 1.25 -18.15
N GLU A 46 3.55 1.06 -17.84
CA GLU A 46 3.99 -0.04 -17.00
C GLU A 46 3.05 -0.06 -15.79
N SER A 47 2.24 -1.11 -15.71
CA SER A 47 1.49 -1.43 -14.52
C SER A 47 2.51 -1.40 -13.39
N SER A 48 2.31 -0.51 -12.43
CA SER A 48 2.93 -0.59 -11.11
C SER A 48 2.39 -1.88 -10.50
N GLY A 49 2.99 -2.98 -10.95
CA GLY A 49 2.38 -4.28 -10.91
C GLY A 49 2.45 -4.82 -9.51
N VAL A 50 1.28 -5.04 -8.95
CA VAL A 50 1.01 -6.10 -7.98
C VAL A 50 2.04 -7.23 -8.10
N PRO A 51 2.68 -7.67 -6.99
CA PRO A 51 3.57 -8.83 -6.99
C PRO A 51 2.97 -10.02 -7.74
N ALA A 52 3.53 -10.35 -8.91
CA ALA A 52 3.14 -11.55 -9.62
C ALA A 52 3.65 -12.75 -8.82
N LEU A 53 2.73 -13.50 -8.21
CA LEU A 53 3.07 -14.77 -7.58
C LEU A 53 3.73 -15.64 -8.65
N SER A 54 4.92 -16.19 -8.35
CA SER A 54 5.78 -17.03 -9.22
C SER A 54 6.74 -16.36 -10.22
N GLU A 55 6.71 -15.03 -10.44
CA GLU A 55 7.76 -14.40 -11.24
C GLU A 55 9.10 -14.43 -10.48
N THR A 56 10.15 -14.94 -11.13
CA THR A 56 11.50 -14.98 -10.55
C THR A 56 12.27 -13.74 -10.92
N TYR A 57 12.82 -13.08 -9.91
CA TYR A 57 13.70 -11.93 -10.02
C TYR A 57 15.14 -12.33 -9.70
N SER A 58 16.08 -11.74 -10.43
CA SER A 58 17.51 -11.80 -10.10
C SER A 58 17.93 -10.45 -9.51
N GLY A 59 18.76 -10.49 -8.46
CA GLY A 59 19.24 -9.30 -7.78
C GLY A 59 20.39 -9.59 -6.83
N GLU A 60 20.81 -8.55 -6.12
CA GLU A 60 21.83 -8.63 -5.08
C GLU A 60 21.18 -8.87 -3.71
N GLY A 61 21.77 -9.76 -2.92
CA GLY A 61 21.50 -9.91 -1.50
C GLY A 61 22.59 -9.20 -0.70
N THR A 62 22.19 -8.33 0.23
CA THR A 62 23.08 -7.67 1.20
C THR A 62 22.73 -8.05 2.63
N TYR A 63 23.54 -7.62 3.58
CA TYR A 63 23.38 -7.92 5.01
C TYR A 63 22.98 -6.67 5.79
N HIS A 64 21.84 -6.72 6.48
CA HIS A 64 21.39 -5.64 7.34
C HIS A 64 20.77 -6.15 8.64
N PRO A 65 21.51 -6.08 9.77
CA PRO A 65 21.06 -6.58 11.05
C PRO A 65 20.05 -5.61 11.68
N THR A 66 18.76 -5.87 11.50
CA THR A 66 17.69 -5.08 12.17
C THR A 66 17.17 -5.75 13.43
N GLY A 67 17.56 -7.00 13.69
CA GLY A 67 17.03 -7.78 14.81
C GLY A 67 15.54 -8.07 14.66
N GLY A 68 15.02 -8.03 13.42
CA GLY A 68 13.61 -8.25 13.09
C GLY A 68 12.63 -7.15 13.54
N GLY A 69 13.11 -5.97 13.93
CA GLY A 69 12.27 -4.93 14.51
C GLY A 69 11.51 -4.08 13.49
N GLY A 70 10.19 -4.28 13.39
CA GLY A 70 9.18 -3.38 12.83
C GLY A 70 9.25 -3.06 11.33
N GLY A 71 10.39 -2.56 10.87
CA GLY A 71 10.65 -2.03 9.54
C GLY A 71 9.68 -0.94 9.12
N ASN A 72 9.79 -0.49 7.87
CA ASN A 72 8.84 0.43 7.27
C ASN A 72 7.43 -0.20 7.21
N CYS A 73 7.29 -1.53 7.21
CA CYS A 73 5.97 -2.17 7.30
C CYS A 73 5.29 -2.01 8.67
N ALA A 74 6.02 -1.58 9.70
CA ALA A 74 5.55 -1.36 11.06
C ALA A 74 4.96 -2.60 11.75
N PHE A 75 5.49 -3.78 11.46
CA PHE A 75 5.06 -5.03 12.09
C PHE A 75 5.66 -5.19 13.49
N THR A 76 5.04 -4.55 14.49
CA THR A 76 5.55 -4.57 15.88
C THR A 76 4.95 -5.69 16.73
N LYS A 77 3.73 -6.16 16.40
CA LYS A 77 2.98 -7.14 17.19
C LYS A 77 2.27 -8.11 16.24
N TRP A 78 3.00 -9.08 15.69
CA TRP A 78 2.44 -10.02 14.71
C TRP A 78 3.11 -11.41 14.77
N PRO A 79 2.44 -12.47 14.31
CA PRO A 79 3.01 -13.81 14.28
C PRO A 79 3.91 -13.98 13.05
N VAL A 80 5.21 -13.70 13.19
CA VAL A 80 6.20 -14.09 12.16
C VAL A 80 6.15 -15.61 11.99
N PRO A 81 5.92 -16.14 10.77
CA PRO A 81 5.88 -17.57 10.57
C PRO A 81 7.25 -18.19 10.85
N LYS A 82 7.24 -19.37 11.49
CA LYS A 82 8.47 -20.12 11.77
C LYS A 82 9.22 -20.38 10.46
N ASP A 83 10.55 -20.29 10.51
CA ASP A 83 11.46 -20.50 9.37
C ASP A 83 11.50 -19.39 8.31
N TYR A 84 10.76 -18.30 8.50
CA TYR A 84 10.89 -17.09 7.69
C TYR A 84 11.82 -16.09 8.35
N GLY A 85 12.77 -15.53 7.60
CA GLY A 85 13.58 -14.42 8.07
C GLY A 85 13.14 -13.06 7.53
N PRO A 86 13.28 -11.97 8.30
CA PRO A 86 12.93 -10.62 7.84
C PRO A 86 13.82 -10.16 6.68
N VAL A 87 13.22 -9.42 5.76
CA VAL A 87 13.89 -8.88 4.56
C VAL A 87 13.45 -7.44 4.31
N ALA A 88 14.40 -6.58 3.98
CA ALA A 88 14.13 -5.28 3.36
C ALA A 88 14.14 -5.43 1.83
N ILE A 89 13.10 -4.92 1.16
CA ILE A 89 12.96 -5.05 -0.30
C ILE A 89 13.36 -3.76 -1.00
N ALA A 90 13.99 -3.87 -2.18
CA ALA A 90 14.33 -2.72 -3.01
C ALA A 90 13.10 -1.84 -3.35
N ALA A 91 13.34 -0.53 -3.48
CA ALA A 91 12.28 0.46 -3.70
C ALA A 91 11.42 0.19 -4.95
N ASN A 92 11.99 -0.37 -6.02
CA ASN A 92 11.25 -0.73 -7.24
C ASN A 92 10.25 -1.89 -7.03
N ARG A 93 10.34 -2.61 -5.91
CA ARG A 93 9.43 -3.71 -5.53
C ARG A 93 8.62 -3.42 -4.28
N TRP A 94 8.87 -2.29 -3.60
CA TRP A 94 8.09 -1.85 -2.45
C TRP A 94 6.60 -1.64 -2.79
N ASN A 95 6.34 -1.04 -3.95
CA ASN A 95 5.01 -0.79 -4.49
C ASN A 95 4.06 -0.14 -3.45
N SER A 96 4.46 1.00 -2.89
CA SER A 96 3.68 1.76 -1.89
C SER A 96 3.19 0.88 -0.74
N ALA A 97 4.11 0.13 -0.12
CA ALA A 97 3.87 -0.83 0.95
C ALA A 97 3.03 -2.07 0.59
N GLN A 98 2.62 -2.24 -0.68
CA GLN A 98 1.86 -3.44 -1.08
C GLN A 98 2.66 -4.74 -0.96
N ALA A 99 3.99 -4.65 -0.90
CA ALA A 99 4.86 -5.80 -0.62
C ALA A 99 4.93 -6.18 0.87
N CYS A 100 4.42 -5.35 1.79
CA CYS A 100 4.51 -5.63 3.21
C CYS A 100 3.85 -6.95 3.61
N GLY A 101 4.59 -7.79 4.34
CA GLY A 101 4.12 -9.10 4.79
C GLY A 101 4.07 -10.14 3.67
N ALA A 102 4.50 -9.80 2.45
CA ALA A 102 4.64 -10.77 1.38
C ALA A 102 5.78 -11.74 1.68
N CYS A 103 5.56 -13.01 1.38
CA CYS A 103 6.54 -14.06 1.56
C CYS A 103 7.37 -14.28 0.30
N LEU A 104 8.65 -14.59 0.51
CA LEU A 104 9.65 -14.79 -0.51
C LEU A 104 10.24 -16.18 -0.41
N GLU A 105 10.48 -16.82 -1.56
CA GLU A 105 11.46 -17.89 -1.70
C GLU A 105 12.74 -17.28 -2.27
N ILE A 106 13.87 -17.45 -1.57
CA ILE A 106 15.15 -16.81 -1.88
C ILE A 106 16.20 -17.89 -2.06
N LYS A 107 16.76 -17.96 -3.25
CA LYS A 107 17.86 -18.85 -3.63
C LYS A 107 19.18 -18.09 -3.63
N GLY A 108 20.16 -18.61 -2.90
CA GLY A 108 21.53 -18.09 -2.83
C GLY A 108 22.57 -19.21 -2.65
N PRO A 109 23.82 -18.87 -2.30
CA PRO A 109 24.91 -19.84 -2.13
C PRO A 109 24.64 -20.97 -1.13
N GLY A 110 23.83 -20.74 -0.10
CA GLY A 110 23.47 -21.72 0.91
C GLY A 110 22.28 -22.62 0.57
N GLY A 111 21.62 -22.39 -0.57
CA GLY A 111 20.40 -23.10 -0.96
C GLY A 111 19.20 -22.17 -1.11
N THR A 112 18.02 -22.68 -0.80
CA THR A 112 16.74 -21.96 -0.95
C THR A 112 16.06 -21.84 0.41
N PHE A 113 15.72 -20.61 0.79
CA PHE A 113 15.16 -20.28 2.10
C PHE A 113 13.98 -19.33 1.97
N LYS A 114 13.24 -19.17 3.06
CA LYS A 114 12.03 -18.36 3.10
C LYS A 114 12.28 -17.04 3.81
N GLY A 115 11.85 -15.96 3.18
CA GLY A 115 11.91 -14.60 3.72
C GLY A 115 10.53 -13.95 3.80
N ILE A 116 10.39 -12.93 4.63
CA ILE A 116 9.19 -12.11 4.73
C ILE A 116 9.57 -10.63 4.63
N VAL A 117 8.88 -9.90 3.76
CA VAL A 117 9.09 -8.46 3.60
C VAL A 117 8.60 -7.73 4.86
N ASN A 118 9.56 -7.17 5.58
CA ASN A 118 9.40 -6.43 6.83
C ASN A 118 9.70 -4.94 6.60
N ASP A 119 10.58 -4.63 5.64
CA ASP A 119 11.10 -3.29 5.48
C ASP A 119 11.27 -2.92 4.00
N GLN A 120 11.50 -1.63 3.76
CA GLN A 120 11.95 -1.10 2.50
C GLN A 120 13.41 -0.72 2.63
N CYS A 121 14.25 -1.15 1.69
CA CYS A 121 15.60 -0.60 1.60
C CYS A 121 15.53 0.93 1.47
N ALA A 122 16.34 1.65 2.25
CA ALA A 122 16.49 3.10 2.08
C ALA A 122 16.83 3.44 0.61
N SER A 123 16.37 4.59 0.13
CA SER A 123 16.58 5.01 -1.26
C SER A 123 18.07 4.94 -1.63
N GLY A 124 18.41 4.05 -2.56
CA GLY A 124 19.78 3.87 -3.04
C GLY A 124 20.61 2.81 -2.31
N SER A 125 20.13 2.21 -1.20
CA SER A 125 20.87 1.15 -0.50
C SER A 125 20.77 -0.21 -1.20
N CYS A 126 19.63 -0.51 -1.83
CA CYS A 126 19.43 -1.71 -2.65
C CYS A 126 19.32 -1.37 -4.14
N LYS A 127 20.04 -2.12 -4.98
CA LYS A 127 19.84 -2.10 -6.43
C LYS A 127 18.45 -2.64 -6.80
N PRO A 128 17.97 -2.43 -8.05
CA PRO A 128 16.71 -3.00 -8.49
C PRO A 128 16.64 -4.52 -8.23
N ASN A 129 15.53 -4.97 -7.66
CA ASN A 129 15.31 -6.37 -7.21
C ASN A 129 16.27 -6.85 -6.10
N GLY A 130 17.07 -5.98 -5.50
CA GLY A 130 17.92 -6.33 -4.37
C GLY A 130 17.10 -6.60 -3.10
N LEU A 131 17.65 -7.43 -2.21
CA LEU A 131 17.11 -7.73 -0.89
C LEU A 131 18.18 -7.48 0.17
N ASP A 132 17.83 -6.76 1.23
CA ASP A 132 18.66 -6.65 2.42
C ASP A 132 18.19 -7.69 3.45
N LEU A 133 19.07 -8.63 3.79
CA LEU A 133 18.76 -9.81 4.58
C LEU A 133 19.13 -9.58 6.05
N ASP A 134 18.19 -9.82 6.98
CA ASP A 134 18.51 -9.84 8.41
C ASP A 134 19.42 -11.03 8.75
N VAL A 135 19.99 -11.02 9.96
CA VAL A 135 21.08 -11.90 10.41
C VAL A 135 20.79 -13.37 10.13
N ASP A 136 19.64 -13.87 10.58
CA ASP A 136 19.31 -15.29 10.49
C ASP A 136 19.12 -15.77 9.05
N ILE A 137 18.55 -14.93 8.19
CA ILE A 137 18.31 -15.28 6.78
C ILE A 137 19.56 -15.06 5.93
N TRP A 138 20.37 -14.04 6.22
CA TRP A 138 21.68 -13.90 5.61
C TRP A 138 22.52 -15.13 5.84
N ASN A 139 22.69 -15.56 7.10
CA ASN A 139 23.53 -16.71 7.44
C ASN A 139 23.13 -17.98 6.69
N LYS A 140 21.82 -18.20 6.53
CA LYS A 140 21.28 -19.31 5.73
C LYS A 140 21.54 -19.13 4.24
N VAL A 141 21.05 -18.03 3.65
CA VAL A 141 21.11 -17.79 2.19
C VAL A 141 22.53 -17.67 1.69
N SER A 142 23.43 -17.03 2.45
CA SER A 142 24.83 -16.80 2.07
C SER A 142 25.74 -18.00 2.36
N ARG A 143 25.27 -19.03 3.07
CA ARG A 143 26.10 -20.13 3.60
C ARG A 143 27.14 -19.65 4.61
N ASN A 144 26.73 -18.82 5.56
CA ASN A 144 27.57 -18.22 6.60
C ASN A 144 28.75 -17.42 6.05
N GLN A 145 28.58 -16.75 4.91
CA GLN A 145 29.59 -15.81 4.43
C GLN A 145 29.64 -14.55 5.30
N GLN A 146 30.82 -13.95 5.37
CA GLN A 146 30.99 -12.63 5.99
C GLN A 146 30.07 -11.60 5.30
N PRO A 147 29.56 -10.58 6.03
CA PRO A 147 28.73 -9.52 5.44
C PRO A 147 29.31 -8.94 4.16
N GLY A 148 28.49 -8.83 3.12
CA GLY A 148 28.91 -8.39 1.80
C GLY A 148 27.76 -8.43 0.80
N ILE A 149 28.08 -8.74 -0.46
CA ILE A 149 27.10 -8.84 -1.55
C ILE A 149 27.14 -10.26 -2.12
N ILE A 150 25.96 -10.89 -2.24
CA ILE A 150 25.78 -12.18 -2.92
C ILE A 150 24.79 -12.03 -4.08
N GLN A 151 24.91 -12.87 -5.10
CA GLN A 151 23.90 -12.97 -6.14
C GLN A 151 22.77 -13.88 -5.66
N ILE A 152 21.53 -13.42 -5.81
CA ILE A 152 20.34 -14.15 -5.42
C ILE A 152 19.32 -14.21 -6.54
N GLN A 153 18.48 -15.23 -6.48
CA GLN A 153 17.21 -15.28 -7.21
C GLN A 153 16.09 -15.40 -6.20
N TRP A 154 14.96 -14.74 -6.45
CA TRP A 154 13.84 -14.81 -5.53
C TRP A 154 12.50 -14.63 -6.24
N LYS A 155 11.44 -15.09 -5.61
CA LYS A 155 10.06 -14.91 -6.09
C LYS A 155 9.11 -14.75 -4.91
N PHE A 156 7.97 -14.12 -5.14
CA PHE A 156 6.87 -14.12 -4.18
C PHE A 156 6.21 -15.50 -4.12
N ILE A 157 5.93 -15.98 -2.90
CA ILE A 157 5.25 -17.24 -2.61
C ILE A 157 4.11 -17.03 -1.59
N PRO A 158 3.11 -17.93 -1.54
CA PRO A 158 2.19 -17.96 -0.42
C PRO A 158 2.91 -18.21 0.92
N CYS A 159 2.50 -17.52 1.99
CA CYS A 159 3.14 -17.67 3.32
C CYS A 159 2.81 -18.97 4.08
N GLY A 160 1.65 -19.58 3.83
CA GLY A 160 1.24 -20.82 4.50
C GLY A 160 0.74 -20.66 5.95
N PHE A 161 0.30 -19.46 6.35
CA PHE A 161 -0.47 -19.24 7.57
C PHE A 161 -1.76 -20.07 7.58
N SER A 162 -1.94 -20.85 8.66
CA SER A 162 -3.13 -21.67 8.90
C SER A 162 -4.28 -20.90 9.58
N LYS A 163 -3.99 -19.73 10.15
CA LYS A 163 -4.97 -18.86 10.83
C LYS A 163 -5.51 -17.81 9.87
N PRO A 164 -6.71 -17.23 10.12
CA PRO A 164 -7.17 -16.04 9.42
C PRO A 164 -6.18 -14.87 9.57
N ILE A 165 -6.29 -13.87 8.69
CA ILE A 165 -5.57 -12.61 8.90
C ILE A 165 -6.00 -11.95 10.21
N LEU A 166 -5.13 -11.10 10.76
CA LEU A 166 -5.46 -10.25 11.90
C LEU A 166 -5.56 -8.80 11.46
N PHE A 167 -6.61 -8.13 11.90
CA PHE A 167 -6.69 -6.66 11.91
C PHE A 167 -6.08 -6.16 13.20
N MET A 168 -5.02 -5.37 13.10
CA MET A 168 -4.35 -4.74 14.23
C MET A 168 -4.56 -3.24 14.17
N ASN A 169 -5.32 -2.69 15.11
CA ASN A 169 -5.47 -1.25 15.22
C ASN A 169 -4.15 -0.59 15.64
N LYS A 170 -3.78 0.48 14.96
CA LYS A 170 -2.59 1.26 15.30
C LYS A 170 -2.69 1.82 16.73
N THR A 171 -1.57 1.99 17.41
CA THR A 171 -1.51 2.79 18.63
C THR A 171 -2.07 4.20 18.37
N GLY A 172 -2.94 4.67 19.27
CA GLY A 172 -3.56 6.00 19.20
C GLY A 172 -4.84 6.10 18.39
N VAL A 173 -5.41 4.99 17.89
CA VAL A 173 -6.75 5.03 17.28
C VAL A 173 -7.82 5.45 18.30
N SER A 174 -8.90 6.01 17.77
CA SER A 174 -10.13 6.33 18.50
C SER A 174 -11.30 6.31 17.52
N LYS A 175 -12.52 6.55 18.00
CA LYS A 175 -13.68 6.72 17.10
C LYS A 175 -13.54 7.88 16.10
N TYR A 176 -12.62 8.82 16.37
CA TYR A 176 -12.36 10.00 15.53
C TYR A 176 -11.20 9.81 14.54
N TRP A 177 -10.38 8.78 14.72
CA TRP A 177 -9.24 8.50 13.85
C TRP A 177 -8.92 7.01 13.87
N ASN A 178 -8.99 6.34 12.71
CA ASN A 178 -8.82 4.90 12.59
C ASN A 178 -7.69 4.57 11.61
N SER A 179 -6.90 3.57 11.96
CA SER A 179 -5.77 3.10 11.16
C SER A 179 -5.54 1.63 11.47
N ILE A 180 -5.61 0.79 10.44
CA ILE A 180 -5.68 -0.67 10.58
C ILE A 180 -4.49 -1.29 9.84
N GLN A 181 -3.71 -2.12 10.53
CA GLN A 181 -2.71 -2.97 9.90
C GLN A 181 -3.29 -4.36 9.65
N VAL A 182 -2.99 -4.93 8.49
CA VAL A 182 -3.35 -6.31 8.15
C VAL A 182 -2.14 -7.22 8.33
N GLN A 183 -2.27 -8.26 9.15
CA GLN A 183 -1.19 -9.18 9.47
C GLN A 183 -1.54 -10.62 9.07
N GLY A 184 -0.54 -11.42 8.72
CA GLY A 184 -0.70 -12.86 8.52
C GLY A 184 -1.46 -13.27 7.25
N ALA A 185 -1.45 -12.44 6.20
CA ALA A 185 -1.98 -12.82 4.90
C ALA A 185 -1.02 -13.78 4.18
N ASN A 186 -1.51 -14.84 3.55
CA ASN A 186 -0.70 -15.71 2.69
C ASN A 186 -0.28 -15.03 1.40
N THR A 187 -1.10 -14.13 0.88
CA THR A 187 -0.84 -13.36 -0.33
C THR A 187 -1.21 -11.89 -0.09
N PRO A 188 -0.55 -10.93 -0.76
CA PRO A 188 -0.87 -9.53 -0.55
C PRO A 188 -2.34 -9.20 -0.86
N LEU A 189 -2.80 -8.08 -0.31
CA LEU A 189 -4.16 -7.59 -0.51
C LEU A 189 -4.23 -6.70 -1.76
N LYS A 190 -5.34 -6.81 -2.47
CA LYS A 190 -5.74 -5.86 -3.51
C LYS A 190 -6.43 -4.63 -2.89
N ALA A 191 -7.29 -4.84 -1.90
CA ALA A 191 -8.04 -3.78 -1.25
C ALA A 191 -8.49 -4.16 0.17
N LEU A 192 -8.61 -3.15 1.02
CA LEU A 192 -9.28 -3.19 2.31
C LEU A 192 -10.38 -2.14 2.29
N GLU A 193 -11.63 -2.53 2.56
CA GLU A 193 -12.79 -1.66 2.45
C GLU A 193 -13.65 -1.78 3.71
N VAL A 194 -14.35 -0.71 4.07
CA VAL A 194 -15.14 -0.62 5.31
C VAL A 194 -16.59 -0.22 5.06
N SER A 195 -17.51 -0.73 5.87
CA SER A 195 -18.91 -0.30 5.92
C SER A 195 -19.32 -0.04 7.37
N THR A 196 -19.64 1.21 7.71
CA THR A 196 -19.93 1.68 9.08
C THR A 196 -21.41 1.67 9.45
N GLY A 197 -22.28 1.18 8.56
CA GLY A 197 -23.73 1.18 8.74
C GLY A 197 -24.49 0.15 7.91
N GLY A 198 -23.82 -0.94 7.50
CA GLY A 198 -24.43 -2.01 6.69
C GLY A 198 -24.75 -1.62 5.24
N GLY A 199 -24.24 -0.46 4.79
CA GLY A 199 -24.39 0.05 3.43
C GLY A 199 -23.20 -0.28 2.53
N SER A 200 -22.86 0.64 1.63
CA SER A 200 -21.73 0.51 0.70
C SER A 200 -20.39 0.38 1.41
N PHE A 201 -19.50 -0.41 0.81
CA PHE A 201 -18.09 -0.50 1.21
C PHE A 201 -17.29 0.62 0.57
N THR A 202 -16.54 1.34 1.40
CA THR A 202 -15.63 2.41 0.97
C THR A 202 -14.18 1.93 1.11
N PRO A 203 -13.32 2.09 0.09
CA PRO A 203 -11.93 1.68 0.16
C PRO A 203 -11.13 2.54 1.14
N LEU A 204 -10.27 1.87 1.92
CA LEU A 204 -9.22 2.52 2.69
C LEU A 204 -7.96 2.67 1.83
N GLU A 205 -7.21 3.72 2.12
CA GLU A 205 -5.92 4.01 1.50
C GLU A 205 -4.79 3.33 2.27
N LEU A 206 -4.06 2.45 1.57
CA LEU A 206 -2.78 1.92 2.06
C LEU A 206 -1.75 3.06 2.08
N GLN A 207 -1.17 3.32 3.25
CA GLN A 207 -0.14 4.32 3.40
C GLN A 207 1.13 3.90 2.65
N SER A 208 1.67 4.77 1.80
CA SER A 208 2.80 4.42 0.93
C SER A 208 4.09 4.04 1.66
N ASN A 209 4.19 4.40 2.95
CA ASN A 209 5.34 4.16 3.81
C ASN A 209 5.05 3.14 4.92
N SER A 210 3.90 2.47 4.96
CA SER A 210 3.63 1.47 6.00
C SER A 210 2.46 0.54 5.67
N ASN A 211 2.36 -0.59 6.36
CA ASN A 211 1.25 -1.52 6.20
C ASN A 211 -0.03 -1.06 6.94
N TYR A 212 -0.34 0.23 6.94
CA TYR A 212 -1.54 0.78 7.55
C TYR A 212 -2.53 1.24 6.48
N TYR A 213 -3.80 0.94 6.71
CA TYR A 213 -4.93 1.36 5.90
C TYR A 213 -5.73 2.42 6.65
N GLN A 214 -6.00 3.55 5.99
CA GLN A 214 -6.68 4.71 6.59
C GLN A 214 -7.76 5.28 5.68
N PRO A 215 -8.78 5.97 6.21
CA PRO A 215 -9.70 6.75 5.42
C PRO A 215 -8.96 7.86 4.65
N LYS A 216 -9.20 7.96 3.35
CA LYS A 216 -8.51 8.93 2.48
C LYS A 216 -8.73 10.39 2.89
N ASP A 217 -9.90 10.70 3.46
CA ASP A 217 -10.23 12.04 3.96
C ASP A 217 -9.82 12.27 5.42
N GLY A 218 -9.18 11.28 6.05
CA GLY A 218 -8.71 11.34 7.43
C GLY A 218 -9.82 11.32 8.49
N LYS A 219 -11.10 11.19 8.09
CA LYS A 219 -12.21 11.20 9.04
C LYS A 219 -12.32 9.87 9.79
N GLY A 220 -12.68 9.95 11.07
CA GLY A 220 -13.01 8.77 11.86
C GLY A 220 -14.19 7.98 11.29
N LEU A 221 -14.06 6.66 11.34
CA LEU A 221 -15.07 5.66 10.96
C LEU A 221 -15.99 5.28 12.13
N GLY A 222 -15.77 5.83 13.32
CA GLY A 222 -16.48 5.43 14.54
C GLY A 222 -15.80 4.25 15.26
N THR A 223 -16.58 3.53 16.05
CA THR A 223 -16.07 2.47 16.93
C THR A 223 -16.00 1.10 16.26
N THR A 224 -16.92 0.80 15.34
CA THR A 224 -17.04 -0.53 14.73
C THR A 224 -17.41 -0.43 13.25
N ALA A 225 -16.96 -1.37 12.44
CA ALA A 225 -17.38 -1.49 11.04
C ALA A 225 -17.34 -2.95 10.55
N ASP A 226 -18.05 -3.22 9.46
CA ASP A 226 -17.79 -4.41 8.65
C ASP A 226 -16.58 -4.15 7.75
N ILE A 227 -15.65 -5.09 7.68
CA ILE A 227 -14.44 -4.98 6.84
C ILE A 227 -14.49 -6.02 5.73
N ARG A 228 -14.40 -5.56 4.48
CA ARG A 228 -14.21 -6.42 3.31
C ARG A 228 -12.74 -6.43 2.90
N VAL A 229 -12.21 -7.62 2.74
CA VAL A 229 -10.87 -7.85 2.18
C VAL A 229 -11.03 -8.38 0.77
N THR A 230 -10.26 -7.81 -0.17
CA THR A 230 -10.08 -8.37 -1.51
C THR A 230 -8.63 -8.79 -1.66
N CYS A 231 -8.40 -10.10 -1.79
CA CYS A 231 -7.09 -10.67 -2.04
C CYS A 231 -6.63 -10.38 -3.47
N LEU A 232 -5.32 -10.45 -3.74
CA LEU A 232 -4.82 -10.34 -5.11
C LEU A 232 -5.37 -11.40 -6.07
N SER A 233 -5.72 -12.58 -5.55
CA SER A 233 -6.39 -13.64 -6.32
C SER A 233 -7.83 -13.31 -6.73
N GLY A 234 -8.41 -12.22 -6.22
CA GLY A 234 -9.83 -11.88 -6.39
C GLY A 234 -10.75 -12.50 -5.34
N LYS A 235 -10.25 -13.40 -4.48
CA LYS A 235 -11.00 -13.89 -3.32
C LYS A 235 -11.43 -12.73 -2.43
N GLN A 236 -12.67 -12.75 -1.98
CA GLN A 236 -13.22 -11.77 -1.06
C GLN A 236 -13.82 -12.43 0.18
N PHE A 237 -13.71 -11.76 1.32
CA PHE A 237 -14.42 -12.12 2.55
C PHE A 237 -14.74 -10.87 3.37
N VAL A 238 -15.81 -10.96 4.16
CA VAL A 238 -16.27 -9.87 5.03
C VAL A 238 -16.22 -10.33 6.48
N THR A 239 -15.64 -9.51 7.34
CA THR A 239 -15.67 -9.68 8.80
C THR A 239 -16.58 -8.62 9.37
N LYS A 240 -17.60 -9.04 10.11
CA LYS A 240 -18.61 -8.13 10.65
C LYS A 240 -18.21 -7.56 12.00
N ASN A 241 -18.70 -6.36 12.31
CA ASN A 241 -18.59 -5.74 13.63
C ASN A 241 -17.15 -5.70 14.20
N VAL A 242 -16.16 -5.39 13.35
CA VAL A 242 -14.76 -5.26 13.76
C VAL A 242 -14.60 -3.98 14.55
N ASP A 243 -13.99 -4.07 15.73
CA ASP A 243 -13.60 -2.92 16.55
C ASP A 243 -12.46 -2.12 15.90
N LEU A 244 -12.68 -0.82 15.74
CA LEU A 244 -11.74 0.11 15.09
C LEU A 244 -11.15 1.13 16.07
N ALA A 245 -11.65 1.21 17.30
CA ALA A 245 -11.36 2.30 18.22
C ALA A 245 -10.52 1.89 19.43
N THR A 246 -10.39 0.59 19.74
CA THR A 246 -9.46 0.13 20.78
C THR A 246 -8.04 0.03 20.21
N PRO A 247 -7.07 0.80 20.73
CA PRO A 247 -5.68 0.71 20.30
C PRO A 247 -5.11 -0.68 20.49
N GLU A 248 -4.32 -1.14 19.52
CA GLU A 248 -3.53 -2.36 19.62
C GLU A 248 -4.37 -3.63 19.96
N SER A 249 -5.64 -3.64 19.52
CA SER A 249 -6.54 -4.77 19.73
C SER A 249 -6.57 -5.67 18.49
N PRO A 250 -5.89 -6.84 18.49
CA PRO A 250 -5.94 -7.76 17.36
C PRO A 250 -7.32 -8.39 17.23
N LYS A 251 -7.92 -8.32 16.04
CA LYS A 251 -9.18 -9.00 15.71
C LYS A 251 -8.98 -9.97 14.55
N PRO A 252 -9.34 -11.26 14.70
CA PRO A 252 -9.28 -12.20 13.60
C PRO A 252 -10.33 -11.85 12.55
N ALA A 253 -9.95 -11.93 11.28
CA ALA A 253 -10.89 -11.87 10.18
C ALA A 253 -11.64 -13.20 10.00
N SER A 254 -12.66 -13.20 9.14
CA SER A 254 -13.39 -14.39 8.72
C SER A 254 -12.63 -15.28 7.72
N GLY A 255 -11.46 -14.85 7.24
CA GLY A 255 -10.70 -15.59 6.23
C GLY A 255 -9.24 -15.19 6.12
N ASN A 256 -8.57 -15.82 5.14
CA ASN A 256 -7.22 -15.48 4.74
C ASN A 256 -7.15 -15.32 3.21
N CYS A 257 -6.27 -14.43 2.77
CA CYS A 257 -5.74 -14.42 1.41
C CYS A 257 -4.60 -15.43 1.42
#